data_AF-M5BNI4-F1
#
_entry.id   AF-M5BNI4-F1
#
_cell.length_a   1.000
_cell.length_b   1.000
_cell.length_c   1.000
_cell.angle_alpha   90.00
_cell.angle_beta   90.00
_cell.angle_gamma   90.00
#
_symmetry.space_group_name_H-M   'P 1'
#
loop_
_entity.id
_entity.type
_entity.pdbx_description
1 polymer ?
#
loop_
_entity_poly.entity_id
_entity_poly.type
_entity_poly.pdbx_seq_one_letter_code
_entity_poly.pdbx_strand_id
1 'polypeptide(L)'
;MHGLKISAIIAACASMVVAVPTYKNNNSCDRDSFWYGPKNVCLPHGTKDKCNPPEDRECGKWYWNKNLKYCAPPSPSYGEAQCSDGWKWDDGEYSCVRTYSRPSPPPGQCHRNHFWWKTKSVCLPDGGDPKPSHPPNGDRCPKKWYYHSQGYCAPPKSNHGDPDCEKNYNWDNDSLCCKAKRY
;
A
#
# COMPACT_ATOMS: atom_id res chain seq x y z
N MET A 1 -39.13 -75.92 -32.83
CA MET A 1 -39.27 -74.48 -33.12
C MET A 1 -39.06 -73.73 -31.81
N HIS A 2 -37.83 -73.25 -31.60
CA HIS A 2 -37.40 -72.56 -30.40
C HIS A 2 -37.79 -71.08 -30.47
N GLY A 3 -38.28 -70.54 -29.36
CA GLY A 3 -38.50 -69.10 -29.17
C GLY A 3 -38.28 -68.73 -27.71
N LEU A 4 -37.01 -68.71 -27.28
CA LEU A 4 -36.60 -68.14 -25.99
C LEU A 4 -36.94 -66.64 -26.00
N LYS A 5 -37.80 -66.19 -25.08
CA LYS A 5 -37.93 -64.76 -24.74
C LYS A 5 -36.97 -64.44 -23.59
N ILE A 6 -35.84 -63.83 -23.92
CA ILE A 6 -34.88 -63.32 -22.94
C ILE A 6 -35.29 -61.88 -22.61
N SER A 7 -35.82 -61.66 -21.41
CA SER A 7 -36.06 -60.32 -20.87
C SER A 7 -34.73 -59.74 -20.36
N ALA A 8 -34.20 -58.75 -21.06
CA ALA A 8 -33.04 -57.98 -20.62
C ALA A 8 -33.47 -57.01 -19.51
N ILE A 9 -33.00 -57.24 -18.27
CA ILE A 9 -33.09 -56.28 -17.18
C ILE A 9 -31.90 -55.33 -17.34
N ILE A 10 -32.16 -54.09 -17.77
CA ILE A 10 -31.14 -53.04 -17.78
C ILE A 10 -30.90 -52.63 -16.33
N ALA A 11 -29.85 -53.17 -15.71
CA ALA A 11 -29.31 -52.66 -14.46
C ALA A 11 -28.67 -51.30 -14.75
N ALA A 12 -29.39 -50.22 -14.47
CA ALA A 12 -28.82 -48.89 -14.45
C ALA A 12 -27.84 -48.81 -13.27
N CYS A 13 -26.55 -48.95 -13.55
CA CYS A 13 -25.50 -48.59 -12.62
C CYS A 13 -25.65 -47.10 -12.32
N ALA A 14 -26.33 -46.76 -11.23
CA ALA A 14 -26.28 -45.43 -10.65
C ALA A 14 -24.85 -45.22 -10.15
N SER A 15 -24.00 -44.70 -11.02
CA SER A 15 -22.75 -44.07 -10.62
C SER A 15 -23.14 -42.90 -9.73
N MET A 16 -23.21 -43.13 -8.42
CA MET A 16 -23.15 -42.04 -7.46
C MET A 16 -21.79 -41.39 -7.64
N VAL A 17 -21.76 -40.35 -8.45
CA VAL A 17 -20.69 -39.37 -8.48
C VAL A 17 -20.69 -38.83 -7.06
N VAL A 18 -19.76 -39.29 -6.24
CA VAL A 18 -19.40 -38.56 -5.04
C VAL A 18 -18.92 -37.23 -5.60
N ALA A 19 -19.76 -36.20 -5.50
CA ALA A 19 -19.30 -34.85 -5.68
C ALA A 19 -18.24 -34.67 -4.61
N VAL A 20 -16.98 -34.89 -5.01
CA VAL A 20 -15.83 -34.29 -4.33
C VAL A 20 -16.26 -32.85 -4.13
N PRO A 21 -16.34 -32.34 -2.90
CA PRO A 21 -16.72 -30.96 -2.70
C PRO A 21 -15.70 -30.16 -3.51
N THR A 22 -16.15 -29.65 -4.66
CA THR A 22 -15.41 -28.63 -5.38
C THR A 22 -15.27 -27.54 -4.35
N TYR A 23 -14.02 -27.29 -3.96
CA TYR A 23 -13.66 -26.23 -3.04
C TYR A 23 -14.47 -25.00 -3.44
N LYS A 24 -15.51 -24.66 -2.66
CA LYS A 24 -16.37 -23.51 -2.91
C LYS A 24 -15.42 -22.33 -2.87
N ASN A 25 -15.11 -21.78 -4.04
CA ASN A 25 -14.44 -20.51 -4.14
C ASN A 25 -15.47 -19.50 -3.59
N ASN A 26 -15.36 -19.15 -2.30
CA ASN A 26 -16.29 -18.28 -1.58
C ASN A 26 -16.18 -16.81 -2.05
N ASN A 27 -16.07 -16.57 -3.36
CA ASN A 27 -16.13 -15.24 -4.00
C ASN A 27 -17.58 -14.72 -4.07
N SER A 28 -18.44 -15.15 -3.15
CA SER A 28 -19.84 -14.78 -3.09
C SER A 28 -19.97 -13.51 -2.27
N CYS A 29 -19.79 -12.36 -2.91
CA CYS A 29 -20.22 -11.09 -2.33
C CYS A 29 -21.75 -11.00 -2.34
N ASP A 30 -22.31 -10.19 -1.44
CA ASP A 30 -23.73 -9.87 -1.46
C ASP A 30 -24.14 -9.26 -2.81
N ARG A 31 -25.43 -9.34 -3.15
CA ARG A 31 -25.97 -8.92 -4.46
C ARG A 31 -25.57 -7.51 -4.91
N ASP A 32 -25.37 -6.60 -3.95
CA ASP A 32 -25.04 -5.20 -4.22
C ASP A 32 -23.53 -4.90 -4.08
N SER A 33 -22.70 -5.95 -4.07
CA SER A 33 -21.25 -5.87 -3.95
C SER A 33 -20.55 -6.79 -4.95
N PHE A 34 -19.29 -6.50 -5.22
CA PHE A 34 -18.45 -7.31 -6.08
C PHE A 34 -17.12 -7.64 -5.40
N TRP A 35 -16.51 -8.74 -5.86
CA TRP A 35 -15.26 -9.21 -5.32
C TRP A 35 -14.08 -8.39 -5.84
N TYR A 36 -13.30 -7.80 -4.94
CA TYR A 36 -12.07 -7.11 -5.23
C TYR A 36 -10.86 -7.96 -4.82
N GLY A 37 -10.44 -8.82 -5.75
CA GLY A 37 -9.39 -9.81 -5.55
C GLY A 37 -8.07 -9.27 -4.96
N PRO A 38 -7.54 -8.11 -5.43
CA PRO A 38 -6.26 -7.59 -4.95
C PRO A 38 -6.20 -7.31 -3.43
N LYS A 39 -7.34 -6.97 -2.81
CA LYS A 39 -7.46 -6.77 -1.35
C LYS A 39 -8.31 -7.83 -0.66
N ASN A 40 -8.74 -8.87 -1.37
CA ASN A 40 -9.49 -10.00 -0.82
C ASN A 40 -10.77 -9.54 -0.06
N VAL A 41 -11.51 -8.58 -0.62
CA VAL A 41 -12.66 -7.91 0.04
C VAL A 41 -13.83 -7.73 -0.92
N CYS A 42 -15.05 -7.69 -0.40
CA CYS A 42 -16.24 -7.29 -1.16
C CYS A 42 -16.42 -5.77 -1.11
N LEU A 43 -16.54 -5.14 -2.29
CA LEU A 43 -16.79 -3.70 -2.43
C LEU A 43 -18.22 -3.46 -2.92
N PRO A 44 -18.94 -2.46 -2.38
CA PRO A 44 -20.24 -2.09 -2.89
C PRO A 44 -20.11 -1.54 -4.31
N HIS A 45 -21.14 -1.74 -5.13
CA HIS A 45 -21.21 -1.08 -6.42
C HIS A 45 -21.26 0.46 -6.27
N GLY A 46 -20.53 1.16 -7.14
CA GLY A 46 -20.46 2.61 -7.19
C GLY A 46 -19.47 3.22 -6.19
N THR A 47 -19.76 4.43 -5.75
CA THR A 47 -18.84 5.28 -4.95
C THR A 47 -19.45 5.68 -3.61
N LYS A 48 -20.35 4.85 -3.05
CA LYS A 48 -21.11 5.15 -1.81
C LYS A 48 -20.22 5.53 -0.63
N ASP A 49 -19.02 4.95 -0.55
CA ASP A 49 -18.04 5.20 0.51
C ASP A 49 -16.92 6.17 0.10
N LYS A 50 -17.13 6.97 -0.94
CA LYS A 50 -16.17 7.97 -1.40
C LYS A 50 -16.00 9.09 -0.38
N CYS A 51 -14.76 9.48 -0.15
CA CYS A 51 -14.41 10.79 0.41
C CYS A 51 -13.21 11.39 -0.32
N ASN A 52 -12.75 12.55 0.14
CA ASN A 52 -11.53 13.15 -0.40
C ASN A 52 -10.31 12.35 0.11
N PRO A 53 -9.34 12.04 -0.76
CA PRO A 53 -8.07 11.48 -0.33
C PRO A 53 -7.25 12.52 0.48
N PRO A 54 -6.24 12.06 1.25
CA PRO A 54 -5.18 12.92 1.78
C PRO A 54 -4.48 13.73 0.67
N GLU A 55 -3.86 14.85 1.02
CA GLU A 55 -3.23 15.79 0.06
C GLU A 55 -2.11 15.17 -0.80
N ASP A 56 -1.49 14.10 -0.30
CA ASP A 56 -0.40 13.37 -0.95
C ASP A 56 -0.87 12.11 -1.68
N ARG A 57 -2.19 11.94 -1.87
CA ARG A 57 -2.81 10.77 -2.49
C ARG A 57 -3.83 11.18 -3.56
N GLU A 58 -3.91 10.39 -4.62
CA GLU A 58 -4.93 10.50 -5.67
C GLU A 58 -5.44 9.11 -6.05
N CYS A 59 -6.60 9.01 -6.69
CA CYS A 59 -7.16 7.73 -7.15
C CYS A 59 -7.39 7.63 -8.65
N GLY A 60 -7.02 8.65 -9.46
CA GLY A 60 -7.31 8.64 -10.89
C GLY A 60 -8.80 8.39 -11.17
N LYS A 61 -9.10 7.31 -11.90
CA LYS A 61 -10.46 6.83 -12.21
C LYS A 61 -11.16 6.09 -11.07
N TRP A 62 -10.42 5.73 -10.03
CA TRP A 62 -10.95 5.09 -8.84
C TRP A 62 -11.35 6.15 -7.80
N TYR A 63 -11.86 5.72 -6.64
CA TYR A 63 -12.25 6.64 -5.57
C TYR A 63 -11.57 6.30 -4.26
N TRP A 64 -11.31 7.32 -3.44
CA TRP A 64 -10.77 7.09 -2.10
C TRP A 64 -11.88 6.59 -1.18
N ASN A 65 -11.74 5.37 -0.68
CA ASN A 65 -12.74 4.76 0.19
C ASN A 65 -12.49 5.19 1.65
N LYS A 66 -13.51 5.81 2.27
CA LYS A 66 -13.42 6.36 3.62
C LYS A 66 -13.16 5.32 4.71
N ASN A 67 -13.61 4.08 4.52
CA ASN A 67 -13.50 3.00 5.51
C ASN A 67 -12.19 2.24 5.32
N LEU A 68 -11.83 1.97 4.07
CA LEU A 68 -10.67 1.18 3.70
C LEU A 68 -9.36 1.98 3.68
N LYS A 69 -9.45 3.32 3.56
CA LYS A 69 -8.31 4.24 3.52
C LYS A 69 -7.33 3.96 2.37
N TYR A 70 -7.85 3.52 1.23
CA TYR A 70 -7.12 3.38 -0.03
C TYR A 70 -8.07 3.61 -1.23
N CYS A 71 -7.51 3.67 -2.43
CA CYS A 71 -8.28 3.81 -3.67
C CYS A 71 -8.95 2.50 -4.04
N ALA A 72 -10.27 2.56 -4.18
CA ALA A 72 -11.12 1.43 -4.52
C ALA A 72 -11.79 1.66 -5.87
N PRO A 73 -11.94 0.61 -6.69
CA PRO A 73 -12.69 0.70 -7.92
C PRO A 73 -14.20 0.83 -7.69
N PRO A 74 -14.94 1.50 -8.59
CA PRO A 74 -16.39 1.65 -8.46
C PRO A 74 -17.22 0.49 -9.02
N SER A 75 -16.62 -0.44 -9.77
CA SER A 75 -17.33 -1.53 -10.45
C SER A 75 -16.44 -2.77 -10.58
N PRO A 76 -17.00 -3.97 -10.85
CA PRO A 76 -16.21 -5.20 -11.03
C PRO A 76 -15.30 -5.19 -12.28
N SER A 77 -15.62 -4.35 -13.27
CA SER A 77 -14.86 -4.18 -14.51
C SER A 77 -13.91 -2.98 -14.41
N TYR A 78 -13.05 -2.99 -13.39
CA TYR A 78 -12.40 -1.78 -12.91
C TYR A 78 -11.14 -1.31 -13.64
N GLY A 79 -10.56 -2.13 -14.51
CA GLY A 79 -9.33 -1.80 -15.24
C GLY A 79 -8.22 -1.27 -14.33
N GLU A 80 -7.33 -0.46 -14.88
CA GLU A 80 -6.30 0.23 -14.09
C GLU A 80 -6.85 1.51 -13.47
N ALA A 81 -6.28 1.94 -12.33
CA ALA A 81 -6.68 3.18 -11.68
C ALA A 81 -6.41 4.43 -12.55
N GLN A 82 -5.45 4.36 -13.48
CA GLN A 82 -5.06 5.44 -14.39
C GLN A 82 -4.83 6.77 -13.68
N CYS A 83 -3.69 6.86 -12.99
CA CYS A 83 -3.28 8.07 -12.29
C CYS A 83 -3.11 9.26 -13.24
N SER A 84 -3.41 10.47 -12.75
CA SER A 84 -3.16 11.71 -13.49
C SER A 84 -1.67 11.93 -13.77
N ASP A 85 -1.36 12.82 -14.72
CA ASP A 85 0.03 13.19 -15.03
C ASP A 85 0.80 13.63 -13.77
N GLY A 86 1.97 13.03 -13.56
CA GLY A 86 2.79 13.27 -12.37
C GLY A 86 2.44 12.40 -11.16
N TRP A 87 1.59 11.39 -11.34
CA TRP A 87 1.26 10.39 -10.32
C TRP A 87 1.48 8.97 -10.84
N LYS A 88 1.95 8.09 -9.94
CA LYS A 88 2.22 6.67 -10.18
C LYS A 88 1.34 5.85 -9.27
N TRP A 89 0.82 4.74 -9.77
CA TRP A 89 0.19 3.75 -8.93
C TRP A 89 1.22 3.10 -8.00
N ASP A 90 0.88 3.01 -6.72
CA ASP A 90 1.64 2.29 -5.71
C ASP A 90 0.81 1.10 -5.19
N ASP A 91 1.28 -0.12 -5.43
CA ASP A 91 0.59 -1.35 -5.02
C ASP A 91 0.67 -1.64 -3.51
N GLY A 92 1.54 -0.96 -2.76
CA GLY A 92 1.55 -1.05 -1.30
C GLY A 92 0.45 -0.21 -0.68
N GLU A 93 0.37 1.04 -1.12
CA GLU A 93 -0.56 2.06 -0.64
C GLU A 93 -1.95 1.99 -1.32
N TYR A 94 -2.07 1.24 -2.41
CA TYR A 94 -3.27 1.16 -3.25
C TYR A 94 -3.83 2.53 -3.60
N SER A 95 -2.94 3.41 -4.04
CA SER A 95 -3.28 4.76 -4.43
C SER A 95 -2.27 5.30 -5.41
N CYS A 96 -2.66 6.34 -6.12
CA CYS A 96 -1.73 7.13 -6.89
C CYS A 96 -0.93 8.00 -5.92
N VAL A 97 0.37 7.84 -5.96
CA VAL A 97 1.36 8.66 -5.25
C VAL A 97 2.12 9.48 -6.29
N ARG A 98 2.68 10.65 -5.95
CA ARG A 98 3.36 11.45 -6.98
C ARG A 98 4.58 10.70 -7.54
N THR A 99 4.69 10.59 -8.87
CA THR A 99 5.88 10.02 -9.57
C THR A 99 7.11 10.86 -9.28
N TYR A 100 6.90 12.17 -9.21
CA TYR A 100 7.88 13.10 -8.72
C TYR A 100 7.75 13.09 -7.20
N SER A 101 8.75 12.56 -6.49
CA SER A 101 9.20 13.26 -5.29
C SER A 101 9.27 14.71 -5.73
N ARG A 102 8.28 15.52 -5.29
CA ARG A 102 8.10 16.92 -5.66
C ARG A 102 9.49 17.51 -5.92
N PRO A 103 9.82 18.04 -7.12
CA PRO A 103 11.11 18.67 -7.32
C PRO A 103 11.23 19.64 -6.19
N SER A 104 12.20 19.32 -5.35
CA SER A 104 12.16 19.82 -4.01
C SER A 104 12.25 21.32 -4.13
N PRO A 105 11.27 22.04 -3.55
CA PRO A 105 11.10 23.43 -3.89
C PRO A 105 12.44 24.13 -3.61
N PRO A 106 12.92 25.00 -4.52
CA PRO A 106 14.26 25.56 -4.39
C PRO A 106 14.47 26.16 -3.00
N PRO A 107 15.71 26.17 -2.48
CA PRO A 107 16.01 26.58 -1.11
C PRO A 107 15.21 27.82 -0.71
N GLY A 108 14.34 27.69 0.31
CA GLY A 108 13.46 28.78 0.79
C GLY A 108 12.00 28.73 0.34
N GLN A 109 11.58 27.77 -0.49
CA GLN A 109 10.18 27.62 -0.94
C GLN A 109 9.42 26.47 -0.27
N CYS A 110 9.82 26.06 0.94
CA CYS A 110 9.04 25.09 1.72
C CYS A 110 7.67 25.67 2.10
N HIS A 111 6.66 24.81 2.24
CA HIS A 111 5.35 25.23 2.74
C HIS A 111 5.46 25.74 4.18
N ARG A 112 4.42 26.44 4.66
CA ARG A 112 4.34 26.82 6.08
C ARG A 112 4.51 25.57 6.97
N ASN A 113 5.22 25.73 8.08
CA ASN A 113 5.60 24.65 9.01
C ASN A 113 6.48 23.54 8.39
N HIS A 114 7.25 23.86 7.36
CA HIS A 114 8.29 22.99 6.82
C HIS A 114 9.60 23.75 6.66
N PHE A 115 10.71 23.04 6.77
CA PHE A 115 12.05 23.59 6.56
C PHE A 115 12.82 22.82 5.49
N TRP A 116 13.76 23.52 4.85
CA TRP A 116 14.62 22.93 3.83
C TRP A 116 15.76 22.14 4.48
N TRP A 117 15.83 20.84 4.20
CA TRP A 117 16.96 20.01 4.58
C TRP A 117 17.90 19.79 3.40
N LYS A 118 19.05 20.49 3.46
CA LYS A 118 20.03 20.55 2.38
C LYS A 118 20.59 19.18 1.98
N THR A 119 20.82 18.28 2.95
CA THR A 119 21.46 16.97 2.74
C THR A 119 20.71 16.10 1.74
N LYS A 120 19.38 16.02 1.85
CA LYS A 120 18.52 15.30 0.90
C LYS A 120 17.89 16.21 -0.15
N SER A 121 18.14 17.52 -0.06
CA SER A 121 17.42 18.53 -0.81
C SER A 121 15.91 18.28 -0.73
N VAL A 122 15.35 18.27 0.48
CA VAL A 122 13.94 17.95 0.76
C VAL A 122 13.34 18.95 1.74
N CYS A 123 12.05 19.27 1.61
CA CYS A 123 11.33 19.97 2.68
C CYS A 123 10.79 18.96 3.70
N LEU A 124 11.13 19.16 4.97
CA LEU A 124 10.66 18.33 6.08
C LEU A 124 9.68 19.11 6.96
N PRO A 125 8.69 18.44 7.58
CA PRO A 125 7.80 19.09 8.53
C PRO A 125 8.56 19.55 9.78
N ASP A 126 8.25 20.75 10.25
CA ASP A 126 8.71 21.21 11.55
C ASP A 126 8.11 20.34 12.66
N GLY A 127 8.96 19.83 13.55
CA GLY A 127 8.62 18.86 14.58
C GLY A 127 8.83 17.39 14.16
N GLY A 128 9.07 17.12 12.87
CA GLY A 128 9.23 15.79 12.32
C GLY A 128 7.91 15.08 12.02
N ASP A 129 7.99 13.82 11.58
CA ASP A 129 6.80 13.05 11.21
C ASP A 129 5.94 12.77 12.46
N PRO A 130 4.61 12.96 12.40
CA PRO A 130 3.71 12.74 13.54
C PRO A 130 3.62 11.27 13.96
N LYS A 131 4.03 10.34 13.09
CA LYS A 131 4.14 8.90 13.36
C LYS A 131 5.47 8.40 12.79
N PRO A 132 6.58 8.64 13.51
CA PRO A 132 7.88 8.24 13.02
C PRO A 132 7.96 6.71 12.98
N SER A 133 8.55 6.18 11.91
CA SER A 133 8.82 4.75 11.78
C SER A 133 10.05 4.37 12.61
N HIS A 134 10.38 3.08 12.66
CA HIS A 134 11.64 2.60 13.24
C HIS A 134 12.59 2.19 12.12
N PRO A 135 13.90 2.51 12.23
CA PRO A 135 14.87 2.05 11.25
C PRO A 135 14.95 0.51 11.26
N PRO A 136 15.10 -0.14 10.09
CA PRO A 136 15.27 -1.57 10.00
C PRO A 136 16.69 -2.01 10.44
N ASN A 137 16.87 -3.31 10.63
CA ASN A 137 18.19 -3.97 10.74
C ASN A 137 19.11 -3.48 11.88
N GLY A 138 18.55 -2.91 12.94
CA GLY A 138 19.33 -2.44 14.09
C GLY A 138 20.03 -1.09 13.87
N ASP A 139 19.77 -0.44 12.72
CA ASP A 139 20.13 0.96 12.50
C ASP A 139 19.38 1.86 13.47
N ARG A 140 19.96 3.03 13.76
CA ARG A 140 19.37 4.00 14.68
C ARG A 140 19.40 5.38 14.09
N CYS A 141 18.47 6.23 14.52
CA CYS A 141 18.58 7.65 14.26
C CYS A 141 19.42 8.35 15.33
N PRO A 142 20.11 9.43 14.94
CA PRO A 142 20.77 10.31 15.89
C PRO A 142 19.81 10.78 16.98
N LYS A 143 20.37 11.18 18.12
CA LYS A 143 19.56 11.68 19.24
C LYS A 143 18.72 12.88 18.80
N LYS A 144 17.41 12.84 19.08
CA LYS A 144 16.40 13.85 18.66
C LYS A 144 16.09 13.90 17.16
N TRP A 145 16.58 12.95 16.37
CA TRP A 145 16.18 12.76 14.97
C TRP A 145 15.13 11.66 14.89
N TYR A 146 14.38 11.64 13.80
CA TYR A 146 13.32 10.66 13.59
C TYR A 146 13.58 9.88 12.31
N TYR A 147 13.05 8.66 12.23
CA TYR A 147 13.13 7.88 11.00
C TYR A 147 11.95 8.23 10.10
N HIS A 148 12.27 8.79 8.94
CA HIS A 148 11.30 9.20 7.94
C HIS A 148 10.84 7.99 7.12
N SER A 149 9.57 8.00 6.69
CA SER A 149 8.94 6.89 5.94
C SER A 149 9.68 6.51 4.66
N GLN A 150 10.42 7.44 4.05
CA GLN A 150 11.25 7.22 2.87
C GLN A 150 12.61 6.53 3.17
N GLY A 151 12.81 6.04 4.39
CA GLY A 151 13.91 5.13 4.71
C GLY A 151 15.21 5.80 5.17
N TYR A 152 15.14 6.96 5.81
CA TYR A 152 16.32 7.68 6.31
C TYR A 152 16.03 8.42 7.62
N CYS A 153 17.07 8.73 8.41
CA CYS A 153 16.92 9.58 9.56
C CYS A 153 16.93 11.05 9.16
N ALA A 154 15.96 11.79 9.68
CA ALA A 154 15.70 13.17 9.36
C ALA A 154 15.70 14.02 10.64
N PRO A 155 16.21 15.26 10.56
CA PRO A 155 16.13 16.19 11.67
C PRO A 155 14.70 16.74 11.82
N PRO A 156 14.24 17.05 13.05
CA PRO A 156 12.88 17.56 13.26
C PRO A 156 12.74 19.07 13.00
N LYS A 157 13.83 19.81 12.80
CA LYS A 157 13.81 21.26 12.58
C LYS A 157 15.06 21.73 11.85
N SER A 158 15.04 22.95 11.29
CA SER A 158 16.18 23.56 10.61
C SER A 158 17.45 23.65 11.46
N ASN A 159 17.32 23.93 12.76
CA ASN A 159 18.43 24.05 13.71
C ASN A 159 18.71 22.72 14.43
N HIS A 160 19.07 21.68 13.68
CA HIS A 160 19.21 20.31 14.20
C HIS A 160 20.61 19.91 14.68
N GLY A 161 21.64 20.73 14.42
CA GLY A 161 23.03 20.37 14.71
C GLY A 161 23.50 19.14 13.93
N ASP A 162 24.72 18.70 14.22
CA ASP A 162 25.29 17.50 13.60
C ASP A 162 24.65 16.21 14.15
N PRO A 163 24.60 15.12 13.36
CA PRO A 163 24.06 13.85 13.81
C PRO A 163 24.91 13.25 14.95
N ASP A 164 24.35 13.23 16.15
CA ASP A 164 24.92 12.59 17.34
C ASP A 164 24.46 11.13 17.48
N CYS A 165 25.32 10.20 17.03
CA CYS A 165 25.11 8.76 17.15
C CYS A 165 25.61 8.21 18.50
N GLU A 166 24.92 7.19 19.03
CA GLU A 166 25.35 6.51 20.26
C GLU A 166 26.78 5.93 20.14
N LYS A 167 27.45 5.71 21.29
CA LYS A 167 28.88 5.34 21.38
C LYS A 167 29.33 4.17 20.48
N ASN A 168 28.43 3.22 20.17
CA ASN A 168 28.72 2.04 19.36
C ASN A 168 28.27 2.14 17.89
N TYR A 169 27.85 3.34 17.47
CA TYR A 169 27.35 3.61 16.13
C TYR A 169 28.16 4.72 15.46
N ASN A 170 28.21 4.69 14.13
CA ASN A 170 28.77 5.75 13.29
C ASN A 170 27.70 6.25 12.33
N TRP A 171 27.69 7.56 12.09
CA TRP A 171 26.84 8.16 11.08
C TRP A 171 27.31 7.75 9.68
N ASP A 172 26.37 7.23 8.90
CA ASP A 172 26.59 6.82 7.51
C ASP A 172 25.90 7.85 6.60
N ASN A 173 26.69 8.61 5.83
CA ASN A 173 26.16 9.69 4.99
C ASN A 173 25.35 9.21 3.79
N ASP A 174 25.49 7.93 3.39
CA ASP A 174 24.79 7.37 2.24
C ASP A 174 23.35 6.95 2.60
N SER A 175 23.21 6.23 3.71
CA SER A 175 21.93 5.79 4.27
C SER A 175 21.26 6.83 5.17
N LEU A 176 22.03 7.84 5.61
CA LEU A 176 21.60 8.85 6.58
C LEU A 176 21.03 8.20 7.85
N CYS A 177 21.74 7.19 8.36
CA CYS A 177 21.41 6.47 9.58
C CYS A 177 22.67 6.24 10.41
N CYS A 178 22.53 6.04 11.71
CA CYS A 178 23.58 5.55 12.57
C CYS A 178 23.68 4.02 12.41
N LYS A 179 24.80 3.53 11.90
CA LYS A 179 25.09 2.09 11.74
C LYS A 179 26.04 1.61 12.82
N ALA A 180 25.89 0.35 13.25
CA ALA A 180 26.80 -0.24 14.22
C ALA A 180 28.24 -0.18 13.69
N LYS A 181 29.18 0.20 14.57
CA LYS A 181 30.61 0.15 14.25
C LYS A 181 30.97 -1.29 13.92
N ARG A 182 31.47 -1.53 12.70
CA ARG A 182 32.09 -2.81 12.37
C ARG A 182 33.46 -2.83 13.04
N TYR A 183 33.64 -3.76 13.97
CA TYR A 183 34.92 -4.08 14.59
C TYR A 183 35.73 -4.98 13.67
#